data_AF-A0A1P8WP99-F1
#
_entry.id   AF-A0A1P8WP99-F1
#
_cell.length_a   1.000
_cell.length_b   1.000
_cell.length_c   1.000
_cell.angle_alpha   90.00
_cell.angle_beta   90.00
_cell.angle_gamma   90.00
#
_symmetry.space_group_name_H-M   'P 1'
#
loop_
_entity.id
_entity.type
_entity.pdbx_description
1 polymer ?
#
loop_
_entity_poly.entity_id
_entity_poly.type
_entity_poly.pdbx_seq_one_letter_code
_entity_poly.pdbx_strand_id
1 'polypeptide(L)'
;MSQQNNQPVHRIRFGLVSAAIFRNTSSEGQDFFNTTFERAYRDGDDWKHTKSFRRDDLLVLAKLSDLAHTWICGQIQDDADSDQS
;
A
#
# COMPACT_ATOMS: atom_id res chain seq x y z
N MET A 1 8.21 -23.01 -8.14
CA MET A 1 8.34 -21.57 -7.83
C MET A 1 7.12 -21.17 -7.02
N SER A 2 7.29 -21.01 -5.72
CA SER A 2 6.20 -20.78 -4.77
C SER A 2 5.54 -19.44 -5.07
N GLN A 3 4.24 -19.43 -5.38
CA GLN A 3 3.43 -18.21 -5.42
C GLN A 3 3.52 -17.58 -4.02
N GLN A 4 4.33 -16.51 -3.88
CA GLN A 4 4.22 -15.66 -2.71
C GLN A 4 2.80 -15.10 -2.72
N ASN A 5 2.09 -15.38 -1.63
CA ASN A 5 0.75 -14.87 -1.36
C ASN A 5 0.80 -13.34 -1.49
N ASN A 6 0.31 -12.79 -2.61
CA ASN A 6 0.37 -11.37 -2.96
C ASN A 6 -0.66 -10.56 -2.14
N GLN A 7 -0.66 -10.78 -0.83
CA GLN A 7 -1.46 -10.02 0.10
C GLN A 7 -0.67 -8.81 0.56
N PRO A 8 -1.33 -7.65 0.70
CA PRO A 8 -0.65 -6.47 1.23
C PRO A 8 -0.26 -6.72 2.68
N VAL A 9 0.96 -6.36 3.04
CA VAL A 9 1.47 -6.37 4.41
C VAL A 9 0.82 -5.27 5.26
N HIS A 10 0.34 -4.20 4.61
CA HIS A 10 -0.39 -3.13 5.29
C HIS A 10 -1.43 -2.50 4.36
N ARG A 11 -2.55 -2.06 4.93
CA ARG A 11 -3.61 -1.38 4.19
C ARG A 11 -4.13 -0.20 5.00
N ILE A 12 -4.21 0.96 4.36
CA ILE A 12 -4.71 2.21 4.93
C ILE A 12 -5.92 2.64 4.12
N ARG A 13 -6.99 3.11 4.76
CA ARG A 13 -8.22 3.54 4.07
C ARG A 13 -8.75 4.84 4.64
N PHE A 14 -9.12 5.76 3.76
CA PHE A 14 -9.87 6.97 4.07
C PHE A 14 -11.08 7.09 3.13
N GLY A 15 -12.27 6.86 3.68
CA GLY A 15 -13.52 6.87 2.92
C GLY A 15 -13.51 5.82 1.81
N LEU A 16 -13.59 6.29 0.56
CA LEU A 16 -13.60 5.43 -0.63
C LEU A 16 -12.20 5.15 -1.19
N VAL A 17 -11.16 5.86 -0.74
CA VAL A 17 -9.79 5.65 -1.23
C VAL A 17 -8.99 4.80 -0.25
N SER A 18 -8.21 3.86 -0.75
CA SER A 18 -7.30 3.02 0.04
C SER A 18 -5.92 2.93 -0.60
N ALA A 19 -4.93 2.73 0.27
CA ALA A 19 -3.56 2.36 -0.07
C ALA A 19 -3.29 0.92 0.41
N ALA A 20 -2.69 0.10 -0.42
CA ALA A 20 -2.25 -1.25 -0.10
C ALA A 20 -0.74 -1.34 -0.32
N ILE A 21 0.00 -1.73 0.71
CA ILE A 21 1.46 -1.80 0.72
C ILE A 21 1.87 -3.27 0.67
N PHE A 22 2.79 -3.61 -0.22
CA PHE A 22 3.28 -4.97 -0.46
C PHE A 22 4.79 -4.99 -0.24
N ARG A 23 5.27 -5.86 0.65
CA ARG A 23 6.69 -6.17 0.79
C ARG A 23 7.06 -7.20 -0.27
N ASN A 24 8.12 -6.94 -1.01
CA ASN A 24 8.64 -7.81 -2.06
C ASN A 24 10.14 -7.98 -1.85
N THR A 25 10.69 -9.08 -2.36
CA THR A 25 12.14 -9.34 -2.34
C THR A 25 12.64 -9.38 -3.78
N SER A 26 13.72 -8.66 -4.08
CA SER A 26 14.35 -8.67 -5.39
C SER A 26 15.03 -10.01 -5.67
N SER A 27 15.41 -10.27 -6.93
CA SER A 27 16.21 -11.45 -7.27
C SER A 27 17.57 -11.51 -6.56
N GLU A 28 18.06 -10.35 -6.10
CA GLU A 28 19.32 -10.21 -5.37
C GLU A 28 19.12 -10.32 -3.85
N GLY A 29 17.89 -10.57 -3.38
CA GLY A 29 17.57 -10.75 -1.96
C GLY A 29 17.29 -9.45 -1.20
N GLN A 30 17.24 -8.30 -1.88
CA GLN A 30 16.93 -7.02 -1.25
C GLN A 30 15.42 -6.82 -1.14
N ASP A 31 14.93 -6.55 0.06
CA ASP A 31 13.52 -6.20 0.28
C ASP A 31 13.20 -4.78 -0.17
N PHE A 32 12.01 -4.60 -0.76
CA PHE A 32 11.46 -3.32 -1.17
C PHE A 32 9.94 -3.32 -1.06
N PHE A 33 9.35 -2.12 -1.00
CA PHE A 33 7.91 -1.95 -0.83
C PHE A 33 7.27 -1.31 -2.05
N ASN A 34 6.15 -1.89 -2.48
CA ASN A 34 5.27 -1.31 -3.49
C ASN A 34 3.99 -0.83 -2.83
N THR A 35 3.48 0.34 -3.24
CA THR A 35 2.17 0.82 -2.78
C THR A 35 1.23 0.97 -3.97
N THR A 36 0.03 0.40 -3.87
CA THR A 36 -1.05 0.63 -4.82
C THR A 36 -2.15 1.44 -4.17
N PHE A 37 -2.82 2.27 -4.97
CA PHE A 37 -3.98 3.05 -4.52
C PHE A 37 -5.19 2.68 -5.35
N GLU A 38 -6.34 2.66 -4.71
CA GLU A 38 -7.62 2.39 -5.35
C GLU A 38 -8.74 3.22 -4.75
N ARG A 39 -9.75 3.51 -5.55
CA ARG A 39 -11.00 4.13 -5.13
C ARG A 39 -12.15 3.16 -5.33
N ALA A 40 -12.87 2.85 -4.26
CA ALA A 40 -14.09 2.08 -4.30
C ALA A 40 -15.26 2.91 -4.84
N TYR A 41 -16.12 2.30 -5.64
CA TYR A 41 -17.39 2.86 -6.10
C TYR A 41 -18.43 1.76 -6.22
N ARG A 42 -19.70 2.14 -6.22
CA ARG A 42 -20.82 1.21 -6.48
C ARG A 42 -21.17 1.24 -7.96
N ASP A 43 -21.39 0.06 -8.52
CA ASP A 43 -21.92 -0.16 -9.85
C ASP A 43 -23.08 -1.16 -9.76
N GLY A 44 -24.30 -0.63 -9.71
CA GLY A 44 -25.47 -1.41 -9.27
C GLY A 44 -25.34 -1.86 -7.82
N ASP A 45 -25.48 -3.16 -7.59
CA ASP A 45 -25.35 -3.78 -6.26
C ASP A 45 -23.90 -4.19 -5.93
N ASP A 46 -22.99 -4.09 -6.90
CA ASP A 46 -21.60 -4.50 -6.74
C ASP A 46 -20.69 -3.34 -6.32
N TRP A 47 -19.74 -3.65 -5.44
CA TRP A 47 -18.61 -2.76 -5.17
C TRP A 47 -17.48 -3.06 -6.15
N LYS A 48 -16.98 -2.01 -6.81
CA LYS A 48 -15.85 -2.07 -7.74
C LYS A 48 -14.76 -1.10 -7.32
N HIS A 49 -13.56 -1.30 -7.85
CA HIS A 49 -12.40 -0.47 -7.59
C HIS A 49 -11.88 0.15 -8.88
N THR A 50 -11.34 1.36 -8.80
CA THR A 50 -10.70 2.06 -9.92
C THR A 50 -9.41 2.73 -9.48
N LYS A 51 -8.53 3.03 -10.43
CA LYS A 51 -7.31 3.84 -10.25
C LYS A 51 -7.48 5.28 -10.77
N SER A 52 -8.71 5.67 -11.06
CA SER A 52 -9.06 7.04 -11.46
C SER A 52 -9.57 7.84 -10.27
N PHE A 53 -8.98 9.00 -10.03
CA PHE A 53 -9.27 9.88 -8.91
C PHE A 53 -9.86 11.21 -9.38
N ARG A 54 -10.90 11.69 -8.71
CA ARG A 54 -11.49 13.01 -8.97
C ARG A 54 -10.76 14.06 -8.12
N ARG A 55 -11.03 15.34 -8.40
CA ARG A 55 -10.48 16.49 -7.64
C ARG A 55 -10.57 16.27 -6.12
N ASP A 56 -11.72 15.81 -5.63
CA ASP A 56 -11.99 15.67 -4.20
C ASP A 56 -11.30 14.43 -3.59
N ASP A 57 -10.81 13.50 -4.41
CA ASP A 57 -10.04 12.35 -3.96
C ASP A 57 -8.53 12.69 -3.83
N LEU A 58 -8.05 13.78 -4.45
CA LEU A 58 -6.61 14.05 -4.58
C LEU A 58 -5.92 14.33 -3.24
N LEU A 59 -6.54 15.10 -2.35
CA LEU A 59 -5.96 15.36 -1.02
C LEU A 59 -6.02 14.13 -0.11
N VAL A 60 -7.02 13.26 -0.31
CA VAL A 60 -7.09 11.97 0.38
C VAL A 60 -5.98 11.05 -0.12
N LEU A 61 -5.73 11.02 -1.43
CA LEU A 61 -4.64 10.28 -2.03
C LEU A 61 -3.29 10.76 -1.49
N ALA A 62 -3.04 12.08 -1.46
CA ALA A 62 -1.82 12.66 -0.92
C ALA A 62 -1.60 12.24 0.56
N LYS A 63 -2.65 12.33 1.38
CA LYS A 63 -2.60 11.88 2.79
C LYS A 63 -2.29 10.38 2.90
N LEU A 64 -2.91 9.55 2.07
CA LEU A 64 -2.64 8.11 2.06
C LEU A 64 -1.21 7.81 1.61
N SER A 65 -0.67 8.55 0.63
CA SER A 65 0.72 8.42 0.20
C SER A 65 1.69 8.78 1.32
N ASP A 66 1.44 9.88 2.03
CA ASP A 66 2.26 10.31 3.18
C ASP A 66 2.26 9.28 4.32
N LEU A 67 1.08 8.74 4.66
CA LEU A 67 0.96 7.69 5.68
C LEU A 67 1.63 6.38 5.25
N ALA A 68 1.48 5.98 3.99
CA ALA A 68 2.14 4.79 3.46
C ALA A 68 3.67 4.95 3.51
N HIS A 69 4.19 6.12 3.10
CA HIS A 69 5.60 6.46 3.22
C HIS A 69 6.09 6.36 4.66
N THR A 70 5.39 7.02 5.60
CA THR A 70 5.74 7.00 7.02
C THR A 70 5.81 5.57 7.56
N TRP A 71 4.82 4.73 7.23
CA TRP A 71 4.81 3.34 7.64
C TRP A 71 5.99 2.55 7.06
N ILE A 72 6.29 2.69 5.76
CA ILE A 72 7.41 2.01 5.10
C ILE A 72 8.75 2.42 5.74
N CYS A 73 8.98 3.71 6.00
CA CYS A 73 10.20 4.16 6.68
C CYS A 73 10.34 3.55 8.07
N GLY A 74 9.23 3.42 8.82
CA GLY A 74 9.22 2.73 10.10
C GLY A 74 9.66 1.26 9.97
N GLN A 75 9.11 0.52 8.99
CA GLN A 75 9.51 -0.88 8.76
C GLN A 75 10.98 -1.04 8.40
N ILE A 76 11.52 -0.13 7.57
CA ILE A 76 12.95 -0.16 7.22
C ILE A 76 13.83 0.07 8.46
N GLN A 77 13.42 0.96 9.36
CA GLN A 77 14.14 1.19 10.61
C GLN A 77 14.05 -0.03 11.54
N ASP A 78 12.85 -0.60 11.71
CA ASP A 78 12.63 -1.77 12.56
C ASP A 78 13.45 -2.98 12.07
N ASP A 79 13.49 -3.22 10.75
CA ASP A 79 14.30 -4.28 10.14
C ASP A 79 15.80 -4.06 10.44
N ALA A 80 16.30 -2.82 10.29
CA ALA A 80 17.69 -2.48 10.53
C ALA A 80 18.11 -2.62 12.01
N ASP A 81 17.21 -2.35 12.94
CA ASP A 81 17.44 -2.52 14.38
C ASP A 81 17.42 -4.01 14.77
N SER A 82 16.59 -4.81 14.10
CA SER A 82 16.48 -6.27 14.34
C SER A 82 17.73 -7.05 13.91
N ASP A 83 18.42 -6.62 12.84
CA ASP A 83 19.66 -7.26 12.37
C ASP A 83 20.87 -6.97 13.29
N GLN A 84 20.77 -5.96 14.16
CA GLN A 84 21.85 -5.56 15.08
C GLN A 84 21.75 -6.20 16.48
N SER A 85 20.66 -6.93 16.78
CA SER A 85 20.38 -7.55 18.08
C SER A 85 20.64 -9.06 18.07
#